data_AF-A0A645DNG4-F1
#
_entry.id   AF-A0A645DNG4-F1
#
_cell.length_a   1.000
_cell.length_b   1.000
_cell.length_c   1.000
_cell.angle_alpha   90.00
_cell.angle_beta   90.00
_cell.angle_gamma   90.00
#
_symmetry.space_group_name_H-M   'P 1'
#
loop_
_entity.id
_entity.type
_entity.pdbx_description
1 polymer ?
#
loop_
_entity_poly.entity_id
_entity_poly.type
_entity_poly.pdbx_seq_one_letter_code
_entity_poly.pdbx_strand_id
1 'polypeptide(L)'
;MENDYISFYKEEIEIRRSMNYPPFAKILAINLSSEDEKLLIKSIQDLGDKLHLKLDNNDKMEVLGPCPCGISKIKNAYRWQIIIKGDFTLELAEDIKNITYNELSSVYNYIRVSLDVNPNNLL
;
A
#
# COMPACT_ATOMS: atom_id res chain seq x y z
N MET A 1 35.24 -10.70 12.43
CA MET A 1 34.33 -9.64 11.96
C MET A 1 32.91 -10.20 11.99
N GLU A 2 32.38 -10.45 13.18
CA GLU A 2 31.12 -11.20 13.37
C GLU A 2 30.18 -10.50 14.38
N ASN A 3 30.55 -9.28 14.81
CA ASN A 3 29.96 -8.62 15.97
C ASN A 3 29.11 -7.37 15.63
N ASP A 4 29.03 -6.99 14.36
CA ASP A 4 28.20 -5.86 13.93
C ASP A 4 26.80 -6.30 13.48
N TYR A 5 26.66 -7.50 12.90
CA TYR A 5 25.39 -7.97 12.34
C TYR A 5 24.27 -8.09 13.39
N ILE A 6 24.59 -8.61 14.57
CA ILE A 6 23.61 -8.79 15.66
C ILE A 6 23.15 -7.46 16.23
N SER A 7 24.05 -6.47 16.32
CA SER A 7 23.76 -5.16 16.88
C SER A 7 22.90 -4.33 15.92
N PHE A 8 23.25 -4.32 14.61
CA PHE A 8 22.42 -3.71 13.57
C PHE A 8 21.04 -4.36 13.45
N TYR A 9 20.98 -5.70 13.54
CA TYR A 9 19.71 -6.43 13.52
C TYR A 9 18.80 -6.05 14.68
N LYS A 10 19.35 -5.84 15.89
CA LYS A 10 18.57 -5.38 17.05
C LYS A 10 18.03 -3.97 16.85
N GLU A 11 18.82 -3.04 16.33
CA GLU A 11 18.34 -1.68 16.05
C GLU A 11 17.25 -1.67 14.97
N GLU A 12 17.46 -2.41 13.87
CA GLU A 12 16.48 -2.53 12.79
C GLU A 12 15.16 -3.15 13.28
N ILE A 13 15.22 -4.16 14.16
CA ILE A 13 14.02 -4.82 14.67
C ILE A 13 13.23 -3.92 15.63
N GLU A 14 13.90 -3.11 16.44
CA GLU A 14 13.25 -2.13 17.31
C GLU A 14 12.61 -1.00 16.48
N ILE A 15 13.26 -0.55 15.41
CA ILE A 15 12.69 0.40 14.45
C ILE A 15 11.44 -0.21 13.77
N ARG A 16 11.56 -1.42 13.23
CA ARG A 16 10.42 -2.12 12.59
C ARG A 16 9.28 -2.38 13.56
N ARG A 17 9.56 -2.70 14.81
CA ARG A 17 8.56 -2.84 15.88
C ARG A 17 7.89 -1.50 16.20
N SER A 18 8.67 -0.42 16.34
CA SER A 18 8.14 0.92 16.62
C SER A 18 7.25 1.48 15.49
N MET A 19 7.49 1.02 14.26
CA MET A 19 6.76 1.45 13.06
C MET A 19 5.69 0.45 12.58
N ASN A 20 5.46 -0.66 13.32
CA ASN A 20 4.55 -1.74 12.92
C ASN A 20 4.82 -2.28 11.49
N TYR A 21 6.10 -2.47 11.14
CA TYR A 21 6.47 -3.14 9.88
C TYR A 21 6.57 -4.66 10.07
N PRO A 22 6.43 -5.48 9.01
CA PRO A 22 6.61 -6.92 9.10
C PRO A 22 7.95 -7.27 9.80
N PRO A 23 7.98 -8.23 10.73
CA PRO A 23 6.96 -9.24 11.08
C PRO A 23 5.89 -8.78 12.10
N PHE A 24 5.85 -7.50 12.48
CA PHE A 24 5.03 -6.98 13.58
C PHE A 24 3.66 -6.41 13.16
N ALA A 25 3.48 -6.09 11.88
CA ALA A 25 2.16 -5.91 11.26
C ALA A 25 2.21 -6.33 9.79
N LYS A 26 1.04 -6.60 9.20
CA LYS A 26 0.93 -6.87 7.76
C LYS A 26 0.81 -5.56 7.02
N ILE A 27 1.37 -5.54 5.82
CA ILE A 27 1.25 -4.41 4.90
C ILE A 27 0.51 -4.89 3.66
N LEU A 28 -0.49 -4.14 3.22
CA LEU A 28 -1.10 -4.28 1.91
C LEU A 28 -0.82 -3.01 1.11
N ALA A 29 0.00 -3.11 0.08
CA ALA A 29 0.25 -2.01 -0.84
C ALA A 29 -0.66 -2.16 -2.07
N ILE A 30 -1.39 -1.10 -2.38
CA ILE A 30 -2.22 -1.00 -3.58
C ILE A 30 -1.55 0.01 -4.50
N ASN A 31 -0.96 -0.46 -5.59
CA ASN A 31 -0.27 0.39 -6.56
C ASN A 31 -1.11 0.55 -7.81
N LEU A 32 -1.28 1.80 -8.24
CA LEU A 32 -1.93 2.13 -9.49
C LEU A 32 -0.89 2.78 -10.41
N SER A 33 -0.95 2.44 -11.70
CA SER A 33 -0.12 3.09 -12.71
C SER A 33 -0.87 3.34 -14.01
N SER A 34 -0.61 4.49 -14.62
CA SER A 34 -1.22 4.91 -15.88
C SER A 34 -0.37 5.95 -16.59
N GLU A 35 -0.48 6.04 -17.91
CA GLU A 35 0.07 7.17 -18.68
C GLU A 35 -0.78 8.44 -18.54
N ASP A 36 -2.08 8.31 -18.19
CA ASP A 36 -2.97 9.43 -17.87
C ASP A 36 -2.90 9.76 -16.37
N GLU A 37 -2.07 10.74 -16.02
CA GLU A 37 -1.86 11.18 -14.63
C GLU A 37 -3.14 11.72 -13.98
N LYS A 38 -3.99 12.43 -14.73
CA LYS A 38 -5.20 13.04 -14.16
C LYS A 38 -6.22 11.98 -13.81
N LEU A 39 -6.43 11.03 -14.71
CA LEU A 39 -7.29 9.88 -14.46
C LEU A 39 -6.77 9.06 -13.27
N LEU A 40 -5.46 8.79 -13.23
CA LEU A 40 -4.82 8.05 -12.16
C LEU A 40 -5.03 8.70 -10.78
N ILE A 41 -4.74 10.01 -10.66
CA ILE A 41 -4.86 10.75 -9.40
C ILE A 41 -6.31 10.74 -8.92
N LYS A 42 -7.27 11.02 -9.81
CA LYS A 42 -8.68 11.01 -9.45
C LYS A 42 -9.10 9.62 -8.95
N SER A 43 -8.80 8.57 -9.72
CA SER A 43 -9.20 7.21 -9.38
C SER A 43 -8.58 6.72 -8.07
N ILE A 44 -7.33 7.08 -7.78
CA ILE A 44 -6.71 6.67 -6.50
C ILE A 44 -7.23 7.49 -5.31
N GLN A 45 -7.63 8.75 -5.53
CA GLN A 45 -8.29 9.57 -4.50
C GLN A 45 -9.66 8.99 -4.14
N ASP A 46 -10.50 8.71 -5.14
CA ASP A 46 -11.83 8.10 -4.95
C ASP A 46 -11.71 6.74 -4.21
N LEU A 47 -10.72 5.93 -4.59
CA LEU A 47 -10.40 4.67 -3.89
C LEU A 47 -9.94 4.91 -2.44
N GLY A 48 -9.07 5.89 -2.21
CA GLY A 48 -8.56 6.25 -0.89
C GLY A 48 -9.68 6.60 0.07
N ASP A 49 -10.58 7.49 -0.33
CA ASP A 49 -11.73 7.90 0.48
C ASP A 49 -12.61 6.70 0.87
N LYS A 50 -12.84 5.79 -0.08
CA LYS A 50 -13.64 4.58 0.16
C LYS A 50 -12.96 3.60 1.13
N LEU A 51 -11.64 3.44 1.01
CA LEU A 51 -10.86 2.60 1.92
C LEU A 51 -10.77 3.21 3.32
N HIS A 52 -10.60 4.52 3.44
CA HIS A 52 -10.70 5.23 4.71
C HIS A 52 -12.05 4.97 5.38
N LEU A 53 -13.16 5.18 4.68
CA LEU A 53 -14.50 4.93 5.22
C LEU A 53 -14.73 3.46 5.63
N LYS A 54 -14.21 2.49 4.87
CA LYS A 54 -14.32 1.05 5.18
C LYS A 54 -13.53 0.68 6.44
N LEU A 55 -12.40 1.35 6.69
CA LEU A 55 -11.46 1.01 7.76
C LEU A 55 -11.51 1.97 8.96
N ASP A 56 -12.31 3.03 8.90
CA ASP A 56 -12.40 4.11 9.90
C ASP A 56 -12.69 3.60 11.33
N ASN A 57 -13.51 2.55 11.46
CA ASN A 57 -13.87 1.96 12.75
C ASN A 57 -12.88 0.89 13.25
N ASN A 58 -11.74 0.71 12.57
CA ASN A 58 -10.76 -0.30 12.93
C ASN A 58 -9.46 0.36 13.41
N ASP A 59 -9.40 0.64 14.72
CA ASP A 59 -8.25 1.28 15.39
C ASP A 59 -6.91 0.55 15.21
N LYS A 60 -6.92 -0.69 14.70
CA LYS A 60 -5.72 -1.49 14.42
C LYS A 60 -5.21 -1.34 12.99
N MET A 61 -5.91 -0.56 12.17
CA MET A 61 -5.63 -0.37 10.76
C MET A 61 -5.31 1.10 10.49
N GLU A 62 -4.27 1.33 9.71
CA GLU A 62 -3.85 2.64 9.26
C GLU A 62 -3.84 2.64 7.73
N VAL A 63 -4.50 3.64 7.14
CA VAL A 63 -4.49 3.87 5.69
C VAL A 63 -3.59 5.08 5.41
N LEU A 64 -2.55 4.87 4.62
CA LEU A 64 -1.55 5.85 4.24
C LEU A 64 -1.64 6.19 2.75
N GLY A 65 -1.45 7.47 2.44
CA GLY A 65 -1.69 8.00 1.10
C GLY A 65 -3.18 8.37 0.93
N PRO A 66 -3.68 8.47 -0.31
CA PRO A 66 -2.99 8.20 -1.57
C PRO A 66 -1.80 9.14 -1.82
N CYS A 67 -0.68 8.62 -2.33
CA CYS A 67 0.50 9.43 -2.66
C CYS A 67 1.26 8.88 -3.87
N PRO A 68 2.11 9.70 -4.52
CA PRO A 68 3.05 9.19 -5.52
C PRO A 68 3.97 8.12 -4.93
N CYS A 69 4.31 7.09 -5.72
CA CYS A 69 5.37 6.16 -5.34
C CYS A 69 6.73 6.87 -5.27
N GLY A 70 7.70 6.30 -4.53
CA GLY A 70 9.06 6.83 -4.42
C GLY A 70 9.71 7.10 -5.79
N ILE A 71 9.52 6.16 -6.73
CA ILE A 71 9.68 6.41 -8.16
C ILE A 71 8.32 6.70 -8.79
N SER A 72 8.02 7.98 -8.95
CA SER A 72 6.69 8.47 -9.37
C SER A 72 6.37 8.22 -10.84
N LYS A 73 7.35 7.91 -11.71
CA LYS A 73 7.13 7.63 -13.14
C LYS A 73 8.13 6.62 -13.70
N ILE A 74 7.65 5.61 -14.43
CA ILE A 74 8.48 4.61 -15.14
C ILE A 74 7.93 4.43 -16.55
N LYS A 75 8.80 4.51 -17.58
CA LYS A 75 8.43 4.27 -19.00
C LYS A 75 7.12 4.99 -19.39
N ASN A 76 7.04 6.27 -19.08
CA ASN A 76 5.89 7.15 -19.31
C ASN A 76 4.63 6.92 -18.44
N ALA A 77 4.57 5.86 -17.63
CA ALA A 77 3.47 5.64 -16.70
C ALA A 77 3.78 6.24 -15.32
N TYR A 78 2.87 7.08 -14.84
CA TYR A 78 2.85 7.60 -13.48
C TYR A 78 2.44 6.51 -12.50
N ARG A 79 2.89 6.63 -11.25
CA ARG A 79 2.72 5.61 -10.22
C ARG A 79 2.28 6.25 -8.92
N TRP A 80 1.15 5.79 -8.41
CA TRP A 80 0.58 6.20 -7.14
C TRP A 80 0.23 4.98 -6.32
N GLN A 81 0.20 5.16 -5.00
CA GLN A 81 -0.03 4.07 -4.07
C GLN A 81 -0.92 4.48 -2.89
N ILE A 82 -1.59 3.48 -2.34
CA ILE A 82 -2.17 3.49 -0.99
C ILE A 82 -1.53 2.34 -0.23
N ILE A 83 -1.13 2.60 1.01
CA ILE A 83 -0.55 1.57 1.89
C ILE A 83 -1.49 1.39 3.06
N ILE A 84 -1.91 0.15 3.29
CA ILE A 84 -2.72 -0.22 4.45
C ILE A 84 -1.82 -1.02 5.40
N LYS A 85 -1.67 -0.53 6.62
CA LYS A 85 -0.88 -1.18 7.68
C LYS A 85 -1.80 -1.66 8.78
N GLY A 86 -1.51 -2.84 9.33
CA GLY A 86 -2.22 -3.34 10.51
C GLY A 86 -2.24 -4.85 10.56
N ASP A 87 -2.94 -5.38 11.55
CA ASP A 87 -3.21 -6.82 11.61
C ASP A 87 -4.55 -7.12 10.94
N PHE A 88 -4.49 -7.54 9.68
CA PHE A 88 -5.67 -7.89 8.89
C PHE A 88 -5.76 -9.39 8.60
N THR A 89 -6.99 -9.90 8.53
CA THR A 89 -7.29 -11.26 8.11
C THR A 89 -7.20 -11.41 6.60
N LEU A 90 -7.14 -12.65 6.10
CA LEU A 90 -7.23 -12.92 4.66
C LEU A 90 -8.57 -12.43 4.07
N GLU A 91 -9.65 -12.57 4.84
CA GLU A 91 -10.98 -12.08 4.47
C GLU A 91 -10.99 -10.56 4.28
N LEU A 92 -10.39 -9.79 5.20
CA LEU A 92 -10.30 -8.33 5.05
C LEU A 92 -9.46 -7.93 3.83
N ALA A 93 -8.38 -8.67 3.55
CA ALA A 93 -7.57 -8.44 2.35
C ALA A 93 -8.36 -8.73 1.06
N GLU A 94 -9.20 -9.77 1.06
CA GLU A 94 -10.08 -10.11 -0.06
C GLU A 94 -11.19 -9.06 -0.25
N ASP A 95 -11.77 -8.56 0.85
CA ASP A 95 -12.70 -7.42 0.84
C ASP A 95 -12.09 -6.17 0.20
N ILE A 96 -10.87 -5.79 0.63
CA ILE A 96 -10.15 -4.63 0.09
C ILE A 96 -9.85 -4.84 -1.40
N LYS A 97 -9.43 -6.05 -1.79
CA LYS A 97 -9.22 -6.42 -3.18
C LYS A 97 -10.49 -6.24 -4.02
N ASN A 98 -11.63 -6.71 -3.52
CA ASN A 98 -12.93 -6.58 -4.20
C ASN A 98 -13.36 -5.10 -4.31
N ILE A 99 -13.21 -4.31 -3.25
CA ILE A 99 -13.47 -2.87 -3.28
C ILE A 99 -12.61 -2.19 -4.36
N THR A 100 -11.32 -2.51 -4.41
CA THR A 100 -10.36 -1.94 -5.37
C THR A 100 -10.77 -2.24 -6.80
N TYR A 101 -11.06 -3.51 -7.13
CA TYR A 101 -11.47 -3.88 -8.49
C TYR A 101 -12.82 -3.29 -8.89
N ASN A 102 -13.78 -3.23 -7.96
CA ASN A 102 -15.09 -2.65 -8.23
C ASN A 102 -14.99 -1.15 -8.52
N GLU A 103 -14.20 -0.42 -7.72
CA GLU A 103 -13.99 1.02 -7.91
C GLU A 103 -13.30 1.34 -9.25
N LEU A 104 -12.33 0.52 -9.62
CA LEU A 104 -11.53 0.72 -10.83
C LEU A 104 -12.11 0.04 -12.08
N SER A 105 -13.28 -0.60 -11.96
CA SER A 105 -13.90 -1.39 -13.03
C SER A 105 -14.20 -0.58 -14.30
N SER A 106 -14.47 0.73 -14.18
CA SER A 106 -14.73 1.61 -15.32
C SER A 106 -13.46 2.08 -16.06
N VAL A 107 -12.29 1.97 -15.41
CA VAL A 107 -11.00 2.51 -15.87
C VAL A 107 -9.93 1.43 -16.04
N TYR A 108 -10.31 0.15 -15.95
CA TYR A 108 -9.38 -1.00 -15.96
C TYR A 108 -8.49 -1.10 -17.20
N ASN A 109 -8.91 -0.53 -18.34
CA ASN A 109 -8.11 -0.49 -19.58
C ASN A 109 -7.01 0.58 -19.54
N TYR A 110 -7.14 1.58 -18.66
CA TYR A 110 -6.23 2.73 -18.59
C TYR A 110 -5.34 2.67 -17.35
N ILE A 111 -5.81 2.06 -16.26
CA ILE A 111 -5.09 1.95 -15.00
C ILE A 111 -4.72 0.50 -14.75
N ARG A 112 -3.41 0.26 -14.61
CA ARG A 112 -2.90 -1.03 -14.12
C ARG A 112 -2.88 -0.99 -12.60
N VAL A 113 -3.32 -2.09 -11.99
CA VAL A 113 -3.42 -2.24 -10.53
C VAL A 113 -2.55 -3.41 -10.09
N SER A 114 -1.76 -3.22 -9.03
CA SER A 114 -1.14 -4.33 -8.28
C SER A 114 -1.53 -4.25 -6.80
N LEU A 115 -1.73 -5.41 -6.19
CA LEU A 115 -1.96 -5.54 -4.75
C LEU A 115 -0.90 -6.50 -4.19
N ASP A 116 -0.06 -5.99 -3.29
CA ASP A 116 1.08 -6.72 -2.75
C ASP A 116 0.96 -6.80 -1.23
N VAL A 117 0.88 -8.03 -0.70
CA VAL A 117 0.91 -8.29 0.75
C VAL A 117 2.37 -8.45 1.17
N ASN A 118 2.81 -7.63 2.13
CA ASN A 118 4.18 -7.55 2.63
C ASN A 118 5.20 -7.34 1.49
N PRO A 119 5.11 -6.21 0.75
CA PRO A 119 6.06 -5.93 -0.33
C PRO A 119 7.49 -5.89 0.23
N ASN A 120 8.40 -6.64 -0.40
CA ASN A 120 9.82 -6.70 -0.01
C ASN A 120 10.53 -5.34 -0.15
N ASN A 121 9.93 -4.40 -0.88
CA ASN A 121 10.43 -3.05 -1.03
C ASN A 121 9.26 -2.08 -1.22
N LEU A 122 9.24 -0.97 -0.47
CA LEU A 122 8.28 0.12 -0.62
C LEU A 122 8.89 1.35 -1.32
N LEU A 123 10.17 1.24 -1.71
CA LEU A 123 10.97 2.29 -2.36
C LEU A 123 10.97 2.12 -3.89
#